data_AF-A0A7G2M5S8-F1
#
_entry.id   AF-A0A7G2M5S8-F1
#
_cell.length_a   1.000
_cell.length_b   1.000
_cell.length_c   1.000
_cell.angle_alpha   90.00
_cell.angle_beta   90.00
_cell.angle_gamma   90.00
#
_symmetry.space_group_name_H-M   'P 1'
#
loop_
_entity.id
_entity.type
_entity.pdbx_description
1 polymer ?
#
loop_
_entity_poly.entity_id
_entity_poly.type
_entity_poly.pdbx_seq_one_letter_code
_entity_poly.pdbx_strand_id
1 'polypeptide(L)'
;MISNRSFLIYSRQNFCRDFLIYIFFGSFQINLNFEYNLLHLLHNVREGGTIIAGYEYSYGRVKLRVWDSDGNGYAYVGNLVYRVRGSSSVFECGLFSEGVVSGSGICYHLKDHLGSIRAIIDGNGRLLEENDYYAFGHRHPHSEQAQSSANRFKYNGKELQTVGGLGYLDYGARMYDQSLGRWFTTDPLSEKYYGLSPYVYCGNNPINMIDPDGRDAIYIAFPKYRANGIPFTGHAGVLLIDNKTGLTKYYEYGRYDKEGKGLVRTVTISNVVIGKDGKPTIESLNKVMKQLSD
;
A
#
# COMPACT_ATOMS: atom_id res chain seq x y z
N MET A 1 -42.03 -30.38 1.63
CA MET A 1 -42.46 -30.81 2.98
C MET A 1 -41.20 -31.06 3.81
N ILE A 2 -41.09 -30.33 4.94
CA ILE A 2 -40.57 -30.77 6.26
C ILE A 2 -39.21 -31.50 6.25
N SER A 3 -38.10 -30.78 6.49
CA SER A 3 -37.43 -30.59 7.79
C SER A 3 -36.72 -31.82 8.35
N ASN A 4 -35.41 -31.71 8.62
CA ASN A 4 -34.94 -31.84 10.00
C ASN A 4 -33.51 -31.31 10.18
N ARG A 5 -33.38 -30.50 11.23
CA ARG A 5 -32.12 -30.09 11.86
C ARG A 5 -31.55 -31.29 12.62
N SER A 6 -30.23 -31.40 12.66
CA SER A 6 -29.51 -32.04 13.77
C SER A 6 -28.37 -31.15 14.22
N PHE A 7 -28.49 -30.67 15.46
CA PHE A 7 -27.42 -30.09 16.28
C PHE A 7 -26.45 -31.21 16.68
N LEU A 8 -25.14 -30.92 16.71
CA LEU A 8 -24.21 -31.61 17.61
C LEU A 8 -23.19 -30.58 18.14
N ILE A 9 -23.08 -30.50 19.47
CA ILE A 9 -22.14 -29.67 20.23
C ILE A 9 -21.06 -30.60 20.80
N TYR A 10 -19.77 -30.29 20.60
CA TYR A 10 -18.62 -30.63 21.47
C TYR A 10 -17.50 -29.62 21.12
N SER A 11 -17.24 -28.59 21.94
CA SER A 11 -16.39 -28.52 23.14
C SER A 11 -14.88 -28.48 22.88
N ARG A 12 -14.33 -27.26 23.03
CA ARG A 12 -12.95 -26.84 23.40
C ARG A 12 -11.77 -27.67 22.88
N GLN A 13 -10.95 -27.06 22.02
CA GLN A 13 -9.60 -26.62 22.36
C GLN A 13 -9.03 -25.68 21.29
N ASN A 14 -8.31 -24.66 21.77
CA ASN A 14 -7.80 -23.51 21.03
C ASN A 14 -6.93 -23.92 19.82
N PHE A 15 -7.32 -23.51 18.61
CA PHE A 15 -6.40 -23.06 17.56
C PHE A 15 -7.18 -22.12 16.65
N CYS A 16 -6.75 -20.87 16.57
CA CYS A 16 -7.35 -19.84 15.73
C CYS A 16 -7.21 -20.27 14.27
N ARG A 17 -8.32 -20.62 13.61
CA ARG A 17 -8.38 -20.95 12.19
C ARG A 17 -9.66 -20.39 11.54
N ASP A 18 -9.44 -19.91 10.32
CA ASP A 18 -10.39 -19.82 9.20
C ASP A 18 -11.43 -18.69 9.24
N PHE A 19 -11.09 -17.55 8.62
CA PHE A 19 -12.07 -16.59 8.11
C PHE A 19 -12.58 -17.10 6.75
N LEU A 20 -13.81 -17.62 6.71
CA LEU A 20 -14.58 -17.79 5.47
C LEU A 20 -15.35 -16.50 5.19
N ILE A 21 -14.98 -15.78 4.13
CA ILE A 21 -15.68 -14.59 3.65
C ILE A 21 -16.28 -14.93 2.28
N TYR A 22 -17.61 -14.87 2.17
CA TYR A 22 -18.35 -14.99 0.91
C TYR A 22 -18.84 -13.60 0.47
N ILE A 23 -18.27 -13.00 -0.58
CA ILE A 23 -18.93 -11.96 -1.39
C ILE A 23 -18.42 -12.03 -2.85
N PHE A 24 -19.34 -12.16 -3.82
CA PHE A 24 -19.07 -12.12 -5.26
C PHE A 24 -18.98 -10.67 -5.76
N PHE A 25 -17.89 -10.34 -6.46
CA PHE A 25 -17.76 -9.59 -7.73
C PHE A 25 -16.29 -9.10 -7.85
N GLY A 26 -15.57 -9.59 -8.86
CA GLY A 26 -14.12 -9.42 -9.03
C GLY A 26 -13.35 -10.62 -8.47
N SER A 27 -12.44 -11.18 -9.25
CA SER A 27 -11.83 -12.51 -9.10
C SER A 27 -11.09 -12.73 -7.76
N PHE A 28 -11.80 -13.02 -6.68
CA PHE A 28 -11.21 -13.67 -5.51
C PHE A 28 -11.00 -15.14 -5.85
N GLN A 29 -9.75 -15.60 -5.95
CA GLN A 29 -9.46 -17.02 -6.16
C GLN A 29 -9.85 -17.79 -4.90
N ILE A 30 -10.99 -18.49 -4.96
CA ILE A 30 -11.70 -19.13 -3.83
C ILE A 30 -10.88 -20.25 -3.15
N ASN A 31 -9.68 -20.57 -3.65
CA ASN A 31 -8.83 -21.65 -3.15
C ASN A 31 -7.47 -21.16 -2.60
N LEU A 32 -7.32 -19.86 -2.34
CA LEU A 32 -6.08 -19.32 -1.78
C LEU A 32 -6.08 -19.35 -0.24
N ASN A 33 -5.01 -19.88 0.33
CA ASN A 33 -4.70 -19.80 1.76
C ASN A 33 -3.55 -18.81 1.98
N PHE A 34 -3.78 -17.80 2.81
CA PHE A 34 -2.80 -16.78 3.17
C PHE A 34 -2.22 -17.08 4.56
N GLU A 35 -0.92 -17.37 4.60
CA GLU A 35 -0.16 -17.67 5.81
C GLU A 35 0.68 -16.45 6.20
N TYR A 36 0.72 -16.10 7.48
CA TYR A 36 1.46 -14.94 7.99
C TYR A 36 2.59 -15.37 8.93
N ASN A 37 3.68 -14.60 8.96
CA ASN A 37 4.78 -14.82 9.89
C ASN A 37 4.52 -14.18 11.27
N LEU A 38 5.48 -14.34 12.20
CA LEU A 38 5.42 -13.78 13.57
C LEU A 38 5.37 -12.24 13.62
N LEU A 39 5.69 -11.55 12.52
CA LEU A 39 5.58 -10.10 12.40
C LEU A 39 4.23 -9.66 11.79
N HIS A 40 3.30 -10.61 11.59
CA HIS A 40 2.02 -10.43 10.91
C HIS A 40 2.13 -9.96 9.46
N LEU A 41 3.23 -10.32 8.77
CA LEU A 41 3.42 -10.06 7.34
C LEU A 41 3.11 -11.32 6.53
N LEU A 42 2.54 -11.15 5.33
CA LEU A 42 2.18 -12.26 4.45
C LEU A 42 3.42 -13.08 4.13
N HIS A 43 3.46 -14.35 4.52
CA HIS A 43 4.61 -15.23 4.36
C HIS A 43 4.45 -16.19 3.18
N ASN A 44 3.29 -16.84 3.06
CA ASN A 44 2.98 -17.70 1.91
C ASN A 44 1.55 -17.48 1.45
N VAL A 45 1.34 -17.60 0.15
CA VAL A 45 0.04 -17.85 -0.46
C VAL A 45 0.07 -19.23 -1.08
N ARG A 46 -0.91 -20.06 -0.70
CA ARG A 46 -1.04 -21.41 -1.23
C ARG A 46 -2.31 -21.56 -2.03
N GLU A 47 -2.22 -22.30 -3.12
CA GLU A 47 -3.39 -22.87 -3.79
C GLU A 47 -3.39 -24.37 -3.52
N GLY A 48 -4.35 -24.82 -2.70
CA GLY A 48 -4.30 -26.17 -2.13
C GLY A 48 -3.03 -26.39 -1.28
N GLY A 49 -2.21 -27.38 -1.63
CA GLY A 49 -0.96 -27.68 -0.92
C GLY A 49 0.27 -26.89 -1.42
N THR A 50 0.18 -26.27 -2.60
CA THR A 50 1.32 -25.68 -3.30
C THR A 50 1.49 -24.22 -2.95
N ILE A 51 2.71 -23.79 -2.63
CA ILE A 51 3.02 -22.36 -2.48
C ILE A 51 3.07 -21.74 -3.89
N ILE A 52 2.17 -20.80 -4.15
CA ILE A 52 2.15 -20.05 -5.42
C ILE A 52 2.88 -18.71 -5.29
N ALA A 53 3.02 -18.19 -4.07
CA ALA A 53 3.83 -17.03 -3.75
C ALA A 53 4.37 -17.13 -2.32
N GLY A 54 5.69 -17.21 -2.16
CA GLY A 54 6.38 -17.12 -0.87
C GLY A 54 7.06 -15.76 -0.72
N TYR A 55 7.16 -15.28 0.51
CA TYR A 55 7.70 -13.97 0.85
C TYR A 55 8.68 -14.04 2.01
N GLU A 56 9.75 -13.25 1.90
CA GLU A 56 10.77 -13.10 2.93
C GLU A 56 10.96 -11.62 3.27
N TYR A 57 11.11 -11.34 4.57
CA TYR A 57 11.25 -10.00 5.10
C TYR A 57 12.42 -9.95 6.08
N SER A 58 13.05 -8.78 6.16
CA SER A 58 13.98 -8.46 7.24
C SER A 58 13.22 -8.25 8.56
N TYR A 59 13.95 -8.26 9.67
CA TYR A 59 13.42 -7.91 11.00
C TYR A 59 12.79 -6.49 11.02
N GLY A 60 13.32 -5.57 10.22
CA GLY A 60 12.78 -4.22 10.02
C GLY A 60 11.51 -4.16 9.16
N ARG A 61 10.87 -5.30 8.87
CA ARG A 61 9.64 -5.42 8.05
C ARG A 61 9.80 -4.95 6.61
N VAL A 62 11.02 -4.96 6.09
CA VAL A 62 11.31 -4.66 4.67
C VAL A 62 11.29 -5.97 3.89
N LYS A 63 10.51 -6.03 2.81
CA LYS A 63 10.46 -7.18 1.89
C LYS A 63 11.82 -7.38 1.23
N LEU A 64 12.35 -8.59 1.33
CA LEU A 64 13.65 -9.00 0.78
C LEU A 64 13.49 -9.89 -0.44
N ARG A 65 12.45 -10.71 -0.49
CA ARG A 65 12.21 -11.63 -1.61
C ARG A 65 10.74 -11.98 -1.76
N VAL A 66 10.35 -12.26 -3.01
CA VAL A 66 9.12 -12.97 -3.37
C VAL A 66 9.43 -14.05 -4.40
N TRP A 67 8.83 -15.24 -4.29
CA TRP A 67 9.08 -16.36 -5.21
C TRP A 67 7.85 -17.22 -5.47
N ASP A 68 7.78 -17.86 -6.64
CA ASP A 68 6.75 -18.83 -7.02
C ASP A 68 7.11 -20.26 -6.58
N SER A 69 6.29 -21.23 -6.97
CA SER A 69 6.49 -22.66 -6.67
C SER A 69 7.83 -23.22 -7.16
N ASP A 70 8.40 -22.62 -8.20
CA ASP A 70 9.65 -23.04 -8.83
C ASP A 70 10.86 -22.27 -8.27
N GLY A 71 10.63 -21.39 -7.29
CA GLY A 71 11.63 -20.54 -6.67
C GLY A 71 12.01 -19.31 -7.51
N ASN A 72 11.33 -19.04 -8.63
CA ASN A 72 11.54 -17.86 -9.46
C ASN A 72 10.78 -16.67 -8.88
N GLY A 73 11.29 -15.46 -9.09
CA GLY A 73 10.60 -14.25 -8.62
C GLY A 73 11.54 -13.06 -8.56
N TYR A 74 11.52 -12.35 -7.43
CA TYR A 74 12.26 -11.10 -7.25
C TYR A 74 12.96 -11.06 -5.89
N ALA A 75 14.18 -10.52 -5.89
CA ALA A 75 14.92 -10.15 -4.70
C ALA A 75 15.13 -8.63 -4.66
N TYR A 76 15.04 -8.05 -3.47
CA TYR A 76 15.06 -6.60 -3.24
C TYR A 76 16.27 -6.24 -2.37
N VAL A 77 17.11 -5.34 -2.88
CA VAL A 77 18.28 -4.81 -2.18
C VAL A 77 18.18 -3.29 -2.18
N GLY A 78 17.50 -2.75 -1.16
CA GLY A 78 17.11 -1.35 -1.13
C GLY A 78 16.21 -1.02 -2.32
N ASN A 79 16.63 -0.08 -3.16
CA ASN A 79 15.90 0.30 -4.38
C ASN A 79 16.25 -0.57 -5.60
N LEU A 80 17.17 -1.54 -5.47
CA LEU A 80 17.55 -2.42 -6.58
C LEU A 80 16.69 -3.68 -6.55
N VAL A 81 16.20 -4.07 -7.71
CA VAL A 81 15.38 -5.25 -7.91
C VAL A 81 16.11 -6.20 -8.84
N TYR A 82 16.18 -7.47 -8.42
CA TYR A 82 16.79 -8.55 -9.18
C TYR A 82 15.74 -9.60 -9.49
N ARG A 83 15.66 -10.02 -10.75
CA ARG A 83 14.87 -11.18 -11.14
C ARG A 83 15.64 -12.43 -10.79
N VAL A 84 15.01 -13.33 -10.04
CA VAL A 84 15.60 -14.60 -9.59
C VAL A 84 15.01 -15.73 -10.43
N ARG A 85 15.87 -16.61 -10.96
CA ARG A 85 15.48 -17.87 -11.60
C ARG A 85 16.39 -18.99 -11.12
N GLY A 86 15.83 -19.93 -10.36
CA GLY A 86 16.62 -20.93 -9.64
C GLY A 86 17.72 -20.29 -8.81
N SER A 87 18.98 -20.64 -9.09
CA SER A 87 20.17 -20.10 -8.39
C SER A 87 20.75 -18.82 -9.02
N SER A 88 20.19 -18.34 -10.14
CA SER A 88 20.66 -17.15 -10.84
C SER A 88 19.86 -15.92 -10.43
N SER A 89 20.54 -14.79 -10.24
CA SER A 89 19.94 -13.47 -10.08
C SER A 89 20.43 -12.54 -11.18
N VAL A 90 19.52 -11.81 -11.81
CA VAL A 90 19.81 -10.84 -12.87
C VAL A 90 19.22 -9.51 -12.47
N PHE A 91 20.00 -8.43 -12.58
CA PHE A 91 19.51 -7.08 -12.34
C PHE A 91 18.31 -6.78 -13.25
N GLU A 92 17.19 -6.41 -12.64
CA GLU A 92 15.98 -6.03 -13.37
C GLU A 92 15.88 -4.51 -13.49
N CYS A 93 15.84 -3.81 -12.35
CA CYS A 93 15.76 -2.37 -12.33
C CYS A 93 16.24 -1.76 -11.01
N GLY A 94 16.60 -0.48 -11.05
CA GLY A 94 16.81 0.38 -9.91
C GLY A 94 15.68 1.39 -9.84
N LEU A 95 15.01 1.49 -8.69
CA LEU A 95 13.93 2.43 -8.44
C LEU A 95 14.49 3.77 -8.00
N PHE A 96 13.90 4.84 -8.49
CA PHE A 96 14.12 6.18 -7.95
C PHE A 96 12.77 6.90 -7.83
N SER A 97 12.79 8.11 -7.26
CA SER A 97 11.57 8.82 -6.92
C SER A 97 10.60 8.96 -8.09
N GLU A 98 11.09 9.14 -9.31
CA GLU A 98 10.26 9.44 -10.49
C GLU A 98 10.28 8.36 -11.56
N GLY A 99 10.71 7.15 -11.24
CA GLY A 99 10.75 6.10 -12.25
C GLY A 99 11.68 4.96 -11.93
N VAL A 100 12.13 4.29 -13.00
CA VAL A 100 13.02 3.15 -12.93
C VAL A 100 14.14 3.28 -13.95
N VAL A 101 15.34 2.82 -13.58
CA VAL A 101 16.45 2.61 -14.50
C VAL A 101 16.69 1.12 -14.66
N SER A 102 16.88 0.65 -15.88
CA SER A 102 17.11 -0.76 -16.18
C SER A 102 18.10 -0.91 -17.33
N GLY A 103 18.41 -2.14 -17.72
CA GLY A 103 19.25 -2.41 -18.88
C GLY A 103 18.70 -1.85 -20.21
N SER A 104 17.38 -1.59 -20.30
CA SER A 104 16.76 -0.97 -21.48
C SER A 104 16.74 0.56 -21.44
N GLY A 105 17.29 1.18 -20.39
CA GLY A 105 17.32 2.62 -20.19
C GLY A 105 16.45 3.08 -19.03
N ILE A 106 16.16 4.38 -19.01
CA ILE A 106 15.36 5.04 -17.98
C ILE A 106 13.89 5.16 -18.43
N CYS A 107 12.97 4.90 -17.49
CA CYS A 107 11.56 5.19 -17.64
C CYS A 107 11.13 6.16 -16.54
N TYR A 108 10.29 7.13 -16.87
CA TYR A 108 9.71 8.07 -15.92
C TYR A 108 8.24 7.75 -15.66
N HIS A 109 7.84 7.83 -14.39
CA HIS A 109 6.48 7.62 -13.92
C HIS A 109 5.79 8.98 -13.74
N LEU A 110 4.78 9.24 -14.56
CA LEU A 110 3.90 10.40 -14.41
C LEU A 110 2.77 10.04 -13.45
N LYS A 111 2.62 10.80 -12.37
CA LYS A 111 1.74 10.44 -11.25
C LYS A 111 0.63 11.46 -11.04
N ASP A 112 -0.49 10.99 -10.50
CA ASP A 112 -1.54 11.86 -9.97
C ASP A 112 -1.21 12.39 -8.56
N HIS A 113 -2.15 13.13 -7.97
CA HIS A 113 -1.97 13.77 -6.67
C HIS A 113 -1.83 12.79 -5.50
N LEU A 114 -2.25 11.53 -5.66
CA LEU A 114 -2.06 10.46 -4.67
C LEU A 114 -0.83 9.59 -5.02
N GLY A 115 -0.02 10.01 -5.98
CA GLY A 115 1.17 9.26 -6.41
C GLY A 115 0.87 8.04 -7.28
N SER A 116 -0.37 7.85 -7.75
CA SER A 116 -0.70 6.73 -8.65
C SER A 116 -0.12 6.96 -10.03
N ILE A 117 0.46 5.93 -10.63
CA ILE A 117 1.16 6.04 -11.92
C ILE A 117 0.15 6.07 -13.07
N ARG A 118 -0.07 7.25 -13.65
CA ARG A 118 -1.01 7.49 -14.75
C ARG A 118 -0.41 7.22 -16.11
N ALA A 119 0.89 7.47 -16.26
CA ALA A 119 1.59 7.16 -17.50
C ALA A 119 3.06 6.86 -17.23
N ILE A 120 3.66 6.12 -18.16
CA ILE A 120 5.10 5.85 -18.18
C ILE A 120 5.65 6.27 -19.52
N ILE A 121 6.73 7.03 -19.49
CA ILE A 121 7.46 7.44 -20.70
C ILE A 121 8.91 6.95 -20.63
N ASP A 122 9.49 6.60 -21.78
CA ASP A 122 10.93 6.32 -21.84
C ASP A 122 11.77 7.61 -21.81
N GLY A 123 13.10 7.46 -21.76
CA GLY A 123 14.04 8.59 -21.76
C GLY A 123 13.97 9.50 -22.98
N ASN A 124 13.29 9.09 -24.06
CA ASN A 124 13.05 9.90 -25.25
C ASN A 124 11.66 10.55 -25.26
N GLY A 125 10.88 10.38 -24.18
CA GLY A 125 9.52 10.93 -24.05
C GLY A 125 8.44 10.12 -24.74
N ARG A 126 8.72 8.90 -25.21
CA ARG A 126 7.71 8.03 -25.82
C ARG A 126 6.86 7.35 -24.76
N LEU A 127 5.54 7.39 -24.93
CA LEU A 127 4.58 6.70 -24.07
C LEU A 127 4.75 5.18 -24.14
N LEU A 128 4.93 4.55 -22.99
CA LEU A 128 5.05 3.09 -22.81
C LEU A 128 3.83 2.48 -22.14
N GLU A 129 3.20 3.21 -21.23
CA GLU A 129 2.06 2.73 -20.46
C GLU A 129 1.15 3.90 -20.10
N GLU A 130 -0.16 3.65 -20.12
CA GLU A 130 -1.19 4.56 -19.65
C GLU A 130 -2.17 3.82 -18.73
N ASN A 131 -2.51 4.42 -17.59
CA ASN A 131 -3.40 3.83 -16.60
C ASN A 131 -4.44 4.85 -16.13
N ASP A 132 -5.69 4.42 -16.19
CA ASP A 132 -6.77 5.00 -15.42
C ASP A 132 -7.15 4.08 -14.28
N TYR A 133 -7.60 4.67 -13.16
CA TYR A 133 -7.97 3.93 -11.96
C TYR A 133 -9.38 4.33 -11.53
N TYR A 134 -10.16 3.33 -11.09
CA TYR A 134 -11.31 3.57 -10.23
C TYR A 134 -10.84 4.14 -8.88
N ALA A 135 -11.76 4.71 -8.11
CA ALA A 135 -11.45 5.41 -6.86
C ALA A 135 -10.62 4.57 -5.87
N PHE A 136 -10.90 3.27 -5.77
CA PHE A 136 -10.21 2.33 -4.88
C PHE A 136 -8.99 1.65 -5.53
N GLY A 137 -8.57 2.13 -6.69
CA GLY A 137 -7.29 1.75 -7.29
C GLY A 137 -7.33 0.64 -8.33
N HIS A 138 -8.47 -0.04 -8.51
CA HIS A 138 -8.58 -1.00 -9.61
C HIS A 138 -8.38 -0.28 -10.94
N ARG A 139 -7.52 -0.82 -11.81
CA ARG A 139 -7.29 -0.24 -13.13
C ARG A 139 -8.58 -0.28 -13.95
N HIS A 140 -8.94 0.85 -14.54
CA HIS A 140 -10.03 0.93 -15.52
C HIS A 140 -9.49 0.41 -16.86
N PRO A 141 -10.05 -0.68 -17.41
CA PRO A 141 -9.56 -1.23 -18.67
C PRO A 141 -9.98 -0.33 -19.84
N HIS A 142 -9.02 -0.01 -20.72
CA HIS A 142 -9.29 0.59 -22.04
C HIS A 142 -8.39 -0.09 -23.08
N SER A 143 -8.96 -0.51 -24.22
CA SER A 143 -8.24 -1.30 -25.22
C SER A 143 -7.18 -0.51 -25.99
N GLU A 144 -7.31 0.83 -26.02
CA GLU A 144 -6.40 1.71 -26.77
C GLU A 144 -5.19 2.16 -25.93
N GLN A 145 -5.19 1.90 -24.62
CA GLN A 145 -4.10 2.32 -23.74
C GLN A 145 -2.84 1.50 -24.01
N ALA A 146 -1.71 2.20 -24.15
CA ALA A 146 -0.41 1.56 -24.13
C ALA A 146 -0.23 0.79 -22.82
N GLN A 147 0.31 -0.43 -22.89
CA GLN A 147 0.57 -1.26 -21.73
C GLN A 147 1.98 -1.82 -21.78
N SER A 148 2.74 -1.54 -20.71
CA SER A 148 4.06 -2.14 -20.52
C SER A 148 3.94 -3.34 -19.59
N SER A 149 4.44 -4.49 -20.03
CA SER A 149 4.59 -5.66 -19.15
C SER A 149 5.77 -5.53 -18.19
N ALA A 150 6.61 -4.50 -18.34
CA ALA A 150 7.84 -4.34 -17.57
C ALA A 150 7.61 -3.64 -16.22
N ASN A 151 6.59 -2.80 -16.09
CA ASN A 151 6.36 -2.03 -14.87
C ASN A 151 5.37 -2.72 -13.92
N ARG A 152 5.80 -2.95 -12.68
CA ARG A 152 4.96 -3.51 -11.60
C ARG A 152 4.37 -2.46 -10.65
N PHE A 153 4.80 -1.20 -10.70
CA PHE A 153 4.31 -0.16 -9.79
C PHE A 153 3.07 0.52 -10.37
N LYS A 154 1.97 0.60 -9.64
CA LYS A 154 0.67 1.04 -10.18
C LYS A 154 0.02 2.11 -9.30
N TYR A 155 -1.14 1.81 -8.72
CA TYR A 155 -1.91 2.72 -7.87
C TYR A 155 -1.12 3.08 -6.61
N ASN A 156 -1.15 4.37 -6.22
CA ASN A 156 -0.31 4.96 -5.17
C ASN A 156 1.20 4.66 -5.26
N GLY A 157 1.68 4.30 -6.46
CA GLY A 157 3.07 3.88 -6.66
C GLY A 157 3.41 2.55 -5.98
N LYS A 158 2.43 1.74 -5.61
CA LYS A 158 2.61 0.43 -4.96
C LYS A 158 2.86 -0.66 -5.96
N GLU A 159 3.67 -1.65 -5.54
CA GLU A 159 4.00 -2.78 -6.39
C GLU A 159 2.85 -3.78 -6.46
N LEU A 160 2.36 -4.02 -7.68
CA LEU A 160 1.45 -5.10 -7.99
C LEU A 160 2.20 -6.44 -7.89
N GLN A 161 1.73 -7.31 -6.99
CA GLN A 161 2.30 -8.63 -6.78
C GLN A 161 1.86 -9.57 -7.91
N THR A 162 2.76 -9.79 -8.88
CA THR A 162 2.50 -10.63 -10.05
C THR A 162 2.91 -12.09 -9.87
N VAL A 163 3.79 -12.38 -8.91
CA VAL A 163 4.21 -13.76 -8.57
C VAL A 163 3.00 -14.53 -8.06
N GLY A 164 2.79 -15.75 -8.57
CA GLY A 164 1.60 -16.55 -8.26
C GLY A 164 0.29 -16.01 -8.85
N GLY A 165 0.34 -14.98 -9.71
CA GLY A 165 -0.86 -14.41 -10.33
C GLY A 165 -1.79 -13.67 -9.35
N LEU A 166 -1.28 -13.24 -8.19
CA LEU A 166 -2.09 -12.69 -7.10
C LEU A 166 -2.80 -11.37 -7.45
N GLY A 167 -2.10 -10.44 -8.10
CA GLY A 167 -2.71 -9.18 -8.54
C GLY A 167 -3.07 -8.20 -7.40
N TYR A 168 -2.46 -8.34 -6.23
CA TYR A 168 -2.67 -7.44 -5.08
C TYR A 168 -1.60 -6.36 -5.00
N LEU A 169 -1.91 -5.24 -4.37
CA LEU A 169 -0.93 -4.15 -4.16
C LEU A 169 -0.25 -4.31 -2.80
N ASP A 170 1.08 -4.29 -2.80
CA ASP A 170 1.87 -4.38 -1.58
C ASP A 170 2.16 -2.99 -1.01
N TYR A 171 1.56 -2.70 0.14
CA TYR A 171 1.78 -1.45 0.86
C TYR A 171 2.90 -1.57 1.92
N GLY A 172 3.43 -2.77 2.17
CA GLY A 172 4.47 -3.04 3.15
C GLY A 172 3.92 -3.73 4.38
N ALA A 173 3.10 -3.05 5.18
CA ALA A 173 2.49 -3.64 6.37
C ALA A 173 1.29 -4.54 6.05
N ARG A 174 0.57 -4.26 4.94
CA ARG A 174 -0.63 -5.00 4.52
C ARG A 174 -0.68 -5.15 3.00
N MET A 175 -1.27 -6.26 2.55
CA MET A 175 -1.67 -6.45 1.16
C MET A 175 -3.06 -5.85 0.93
N TYR A 176 -3.24 -5.18 -0.21
CA TYR A 176 -4.45 -4.46 -0.56
C TYR A 176 -5.17 -5.09 -1.75
N ASP A 177 -6.47 -5.34 -1.58
CA ASP A 177 -7.36 -5.71 -2.68
C ASP A 177 -7.95 -4.44 -3.29
N GLN A 178 -7.43 -4.05 -4.45
CA GLN A 178 -7.95 -2.91 -5.21
C GLN A 178 -9.37 -3.13 -5.76
N SER A 179 -9.80 -4.39 -5.92
CA SER A 179 -11.12 -4.76 -6.45
C SER A 179 -12.20 -4.61 -5.38
N LEU A 180 -11.89 -5.02 -4.14
CA LEU A 180 -12.79 -4.88 -2.99
C LEU A 180 -12.63 -3.51 -2.30
N GLY A 181 -11.49 -2.86 -2.48
CA GLY A 181 -11.14 -1.65 -1.74
C GLY A 181 -10.87 -1.90 -0.26
N ARG A 182 -10.22 -3.02 0.07
CA ARG A 182 -10.04 -3.51 1.46
C ARG A 182 -8.65 -4.09 1.72
N TRP A 183 -8.25 -4.05 2.98
CA TRP A 183 -7.07 -4.75 3.48
C TRP A 183 -7.34 -6.23 3.73
N PHE A 184 -6.29 -7.05 3.64
CA PHE A 184 -6.37 -8.49 3.89
C PHE A 184 -6.36 -8.81 5.39
N THR A 185 -5.73 -7.95 6.16
CA THR A 185 -5.52 -8.11 7.60
C THR A 185 -6.04 -6.92 8.37
N THR A 186 -6.37 -7.17 9.64
CA THR A 186 -6.74 -6.15 10.62
C THR A 186 -5.66 -5.07 10.69
N ASP A 187 -6.10 -3.82 10.72
CA ASP A 187 -5.23 -2.67 10.95
C ASP A 187 -4.42 -2.81 12.26
N PRO A 188 -3.06 -2.75 12.20
CA PRO A 188 -2.22 -2.74 13.39
C PRO A 188 -2.54 -1.59 14.37
N LEU A 189 -3.11 -0.51 13.87
CA LEU A 189 -3.53 0.68 14.60
C LEU A 189 -5.05 0.78 14.74
N SER A 190 -5.79 -0.32 14.59
CA SER A 190 -7.26 -0.36 14.69
C SER A 190 -7.81 0.26 15.98
N GLU A 191 -7.07 0.19 17.10
CA GLU A 191 -7.44 0.82 18.36
C GLU A 191 -7.48 2.36 18.29
N LYS A 192 -6.84 2.99 17.30
CA LYS A 192 -6.96 4.42 17.02
C LYS A 192 -8.31 4.78 16.40
N TYR A 193 -9.04 3.79 15.86
CA TYR A 193 -10.18 3.98 14.97
C TYR A 193 -11.42 3.15 15.34
N TYR A 194 -11.89 3.25 16.59
CA TYR A 194 -13.03 2.46 17.10
C TYR A 194 -14.31 2.53 16.26
N GLY A 195 -14.54 3.63 15.53
CA GLY A 195 -15.72 3.82 14.67
C GLY A 195 -15.58 3.25 13.25
N LEU A 196 -14.42 2.71 12.89
CA LEU A 196 -14.13 2.20 11.56
C LEU A 196 -13.88 0.69 11.60
N SER A 197 -14.23 0.01 10.51
CA SER A 197 -13.83 -1.39 10.32
C SER A 197 -12.30 -1.47 10.24
N PRO A 198 -11.65 -2.45 10.90
CA PRO A 198 -10.20 -2.60 10.85
C PRO A 198 -9.67 -3.02 9.47
N TYR A 199 -10.54 -3.26 8.49
CA TYR A 199 -10.17 -3.61 7.12
C TYR A 199 -10.42 -2.45 6.13
N VAL A 200 -10.86 -1.28 6.62
CA VAL A 200 -11.21 -0.16 5.75
C VAL A 200 -9.95 0.46 5.14
N TYR A 201 -9.98 0.70 3.83
CA TYR A 201 -8.97 1.51 3.18
C TYR A 201 -9.35 2.98 3.28
N CYS A 202 -8.43 3.81 3.80
CA CYS A 202 -8.55 5.27 3.80
C CYS A 202 -9.87 5.83 4.35
N GLY A 203 -10.48 5.17 5.35
CA GLY A 203 -11.78 5.57 5.89
C GLY A 203 -12.90 5.65 4.84
N ASN A 204 -12.80 4.88 3.75
CA ASN A 204 -13.63 4.95 2.55
C ASN A 204 -13.56 6.29 1.78
N ASN A 205 -12.48 7.06 1.91
CA ASN A 205 -12.23 8.29 1.15
C ASN A 205 -10.92 8.23 0.34
N PRO A 206 -10.77 7.27 -0.60
CA PRO A 206 -9.51 7.05 -1.33
C PRO A 206 -9.21 8.11 -2.40
N ILE A 207 -10.06 9.12 -2.55
CA ILE A 207 -9.82 10.27 -3.45
C ILE A 207 -8.98 11.35 -2.75
N ASN A 208 -9.16 11.51 -1.44
CA ASN A 208 -8.53 12.58 -0.66
C ASN A 208 -7.52 12.03 0.37
N MET A 209 -7.40 10.72 0.50
CA MET A 209 -6.50 10.09 1.46
C MET A 209 -5.66 9.00 0.80
N ILE A 210 -4.48 8.77 1.36
CA ILE A 210 -3.55 7.71 0.99
C ILE A 210 -3.06 7.00 2.25
N ASP A 211 -2.89 5.68 2.21
CA ASP A 211 -2.12 4.96 3.23
C ASP A 211 -0.68 4.73 2.69
N PRO A 212 0.36 5.39 3.23
CA PRO A 212 1.70 5.30 2.66
C PRO A 212 2.42 3.97 2.90
N ASP A 213 2.04 3.19 3.91
CA ASP A 213 2.77 1.96 4.27
C ASP A 213 1.87 0.81 4.73
N GLY A 214 0.55 0.99 4.62
CA GLY A 214 -0.45 0.03 5.03
C GLY A 214 -0.71 0.06 6.54
N ARG A 215 -0.49 1.17 7.25
CA ARG A 215 -0.81 1.28 8.69
C ARG A 215 -1.72 2.44 9.01
N ASP A 216 -1.54 3.59 8.35
CA ASP A 216 -2.33 4.76 8.65
C ASP A 216 -2.64 5.59 7.40
N ALA A 217 -3.89 6.02 7.31
CA ALA A 217 -4.36 6.84 6.21
C ALA A 217 -4.13 8.32 6.51
N ILE A 218 -3.47 9.00 5.58
CA ILE A 218 -3.15 10.42 5.66
C ILE A 218 -4.01 11.19 4.67
N TYR A 219 -4.61 12.28 5.14
CA TYR A 219 -5.39 13.19 4.31
C TYR A 219 -4.48 14.11 3.51
N ILE A 220 -4.71 14.17 2.19
CA ILE A 220 -4.01 15.09 1.30
C ILE A 220 -4.90 16.32 1.06
N ALA A 221 -4.52 17.44 1.67
CA ALA A 221 -5.16 18.73 1.44
C ALA A 221 -4.46 19.48 0.30
N PHE A 222 -5.22 19.93 -0.70
CA PHE A 222 -4.69 20.72 -1.80
C PHE A 222 -4.48 22.20 -1.40
N PRO A 223 -3.53 22.93 -2.03
CA PRO A 223 -3.27 24.34 -1.72
C PRO A 223 -4.49 25.29 -1.79
N LYS A 224 -5.52 24.92 -2.57
CA LYS A 224 -6.77 25.68 -2.68
C LYS A 224 -7.81 25.34 -1.60
N TYR A 225 -7.63 24.26 -0.86
CA TYR A 225 -8.50 23.86 0.25
C TYR A 225 -7.94 24.43 1.56
N ARG A 226 -8.56 25.50 2.06
CA ARG A 226 -8.30 25.98 3.42
C ARG A 226 -8.75 24.90 4.40
N ALA A 227 -7.90 24.53 5.35
CA ALA A 227 -8.22 23.57 6.41
C ALA A 227 -9.39 24.02 7.32
N ASN A 228 -9.83 25.28 7.20
CA ASN A 228 -10.97 25.84 7.90
C ASN A 228 -12.29 25.28 7.36
N GLY A 229 -12.68 24.09 7.80
CA GLY A 229 -13.99 23.53 7.47
C GLY A 229 -14.09 22.01 7.42
N ILE A 230 -13.04 21.26 7.81
CA ILE A 230 -13.11 19.79 7.87
C ILE A 230 -13.92 19.40 9.12
N PRO A 231 -15.16 18.90 8.99
CA PRO A 231 -15.90 18.37 10.13
C PRO A 231 -15.30 17.02 10.52
N PHE A 232 -15.26 16.70 11.82
CA PHE A 232 -14.72 15.43 12.37
C PHE A 232 -13.19 15.27 12.35
N THR A 233 -12.44 16.29 12.78
CA THR A 233 -10.99 16.19 13.07
C THR A 233 -10.66 15.39 14.34
N GLY A 234 -11.51 14.42 14.71
CA GLY A 234 -11.31 13.55 15.88
C GLY A 234 -10.05 12.68 15.79
N HIS A 235 -9.45 12.58 14.60
CA HIS A 235 -8.05 12.22 14.39
C HIS A 235 -7.54 12.96 13.14
N ALA A 236 -6.94 14.14 13.31
CA ALA A 236 -6.38 14.92 12.19
C ALA A 236 -4.92 15.24 12.44
N GLY A 237 -4.08 14.98 11.45
CA GLY A 237 -2.68 15.40 11.41
C GLY A 237 -2.51 16.64 10.55
N VAL A 238 -1.93 17.71 11.09
CA VAL A 238 -1.54 18.89 10.30
C VAL A 238 -0.05 18.84 10.07
N LEU A 239 0.35 18.58 8.82
CA LEU A 239 1.73 18.68 8.36
C LEU A 239 1.98 20.07 7.78
N LEU A 240 2.78 20.88 8.46
CA LEU A 240 3.23 22.17 7.97
C LEU A 240 4.66 22.03 7.46
N ILE A 241 4.87 22.42 6.21
CA ILE A 241 6.19 22.51 5.59
C ILE A 241 6.44 23.97 5.23
N ASP A 242 7.50 24.55 5.78
CA ASP A 242 8.02 25.81 5.30
C ASP A 242 8.70 25.59 3.94
N ASN A 243 8.17 26.24 2.90
CA ASN A 243 8.61 26.04 1.53
C ASN A 243 9.95 26.73 1.18
N LYS A 244 10.60 27.43 2.13
CA LYS A 244 11.92 28.04 1.93
C LYS A 244 13.01 27.29 2.69
N THR A 245 12.70 26.90 3.91
CA THR A 245 13.65 26.30 4.86
C THR A 245 13.48 24.79 4.99
N GLY A 246 12.33 24.25 4.56
CA GLY A 246 12.01 22.83 4.72
C GLY A 246 11.65 22.44 6.15
N LEU A 247 11.51 23.42 7.06
CA LEU A 247 11.08 23.17 8.43
C LEU A 247 9.73 22.45 8.39
N THR A 248 9.70 21.25 8.96
CA THR A 248 8.50 20.43 8.99
C THR A 248 7.98 20.33 10.42
N LYS A 249 6.69 20.63 10.61
CA LYS A 249 5.99 20.45 11.88
C LYS A 249 4.78 19.58 11.66
N TYR A 250 4.58 18.63 12.56
CA TYR A 250 3.38 17.80 12.58
C TYR A 250 2.65 17.93 13.91
N TYR A 251 1.35 18.17 13.81
CA TYR A 251 0.44 18.28 14.94
C TYR A 251 -0.65 17.23 14.79
N GLU A 252 -0.83 16.41 15.82
CA GLU A 252 -1.97 15.50 15.91
C GLU A 252 -3.06 16.08 16.79
N TYR A 253 -4.29 16.06 16.28
CA TYR A 253 -5.51 16.36 17.00
C TYR A 253 -6.29 15.07 17.18
N GLY A 254 -6.90 14.81 18.35
CA GLY A 254 -7.91 13.75 18.43
C GLY A 254 -8.15 13.02 19.75
N ARG A 255 -7.26 13.17 20.75
CA ARG A 255 -7.55 12.63 22.07
C ARG A 255 -8.25 13.70 22.90
N TYR A 256 -9.55 13.54 23.14
CA TYR A 256 -10.27 14.48 23.99
C TYR A 256 -9.81 14.30 25.44
N ASP A 257 -9.51 15.41 26.11
CA ASP A 257 -9.39 15.40 27.56
C ASP A 257 -10.76 15.18 28.22
N LYS A 258 -10.77 15.08 29.55
CA LYS A 258 -12.01 14.93 30.33
C LYS A 258 -12.99 16.10 30.15
N GLU A 259 -12.53 17.22 29.60
CA GLU A 259 -13.30 18.45 29.36
C GLU A 259 -13.83 18.52 27.92
N GLY A 260 -13.58 17.49 27.09
CA GLY A 260 -14.03 17.44 25.70
C GLY A 260 -13.21 18.32 24.76
N LYS A 261 -12.03 18.79 25.17
CA LYS A 261 -11.10 19.54 24.31
C LYS A 261 -10.12 18.58 23.65
N GLY A 262 -9.92 18.72 22.34
CA GLY A 262 -8.93 17.93 21.63
C GLY A 262 -7.51 18.26 22.10
N LEU A 263 -6.77 17.26 22.57
CA LEU A 263 -5.35 17.38 22.88
C LEU A 263 -4.57 17.52 21.58
N VAL A 264 -3.67 18.51 21.54
CA VAL A 264 -2.70 18.69 20.46
C VAL A 264 -1.39 18.04 20.88
N ARG A 265 -0.97 16.99 20.18
CA ARG A 265 0.36 16.41 20.36
C ARG A 265 1.28 16.96 19.29
N THR A 266 2.46 17.41 19.71
CA THR A 266 3.54 17.75 18.78
C THR A 266 4.45 16.54 18.69
N VAL A 267 4.62 16.02 17.48
CA VAL A 267 5.55 14.91 17.21
C VAL A 267 6.79 15.48 16.54
N THR A 268 7.96 15.01 16.97
CA THR A 268 9.21 15.39 16.30
C THR A 268 9.31 14.60 14.99
N ILE A 269 9.32 15.31 13.88
CA ILE A 269 9.44 14.74 12.54
C ILE A 269 10.61 15.38 11.80
N SER A 270 11.13 14.68 10.79
CA SER A 270 12.25 15.17 9.98
C SER A 270 11.83 16.40 9.19
N ASN A 271 12.75 17.35 9.04
CA ASN A 271 12.57 18.43 8.06
C ASN A 271 12.61 17.84 6.64
N VAL A 272 11.73 18.33 5.78
CA VAL A 272 11.83 18.06 4.35
C VAL A 272 12.94 18.92 3.77
N VAL A 273 13.58 18.45 2.72
CA VAL A 273 14.58 19.22 1.98
C VAL A 273 13.84 19.91 0.85
N ILE A 274 13.97 21.23 0.74
CA ILE A 274 13.37 21.99 -0.35
C ILE A 274 14.31 21.95 -1.57
N GLY A 275 13.76 21.53 -2.70
CA GLY A 275 14.44 21.53 -3.99
C GLY A 275 14.60 22.94 -4.56
N LYS A 276 15.42 23.07 -5.60
CA LYS A 276 15.64 24.35 -6.30
C LYS A 276 14.37 24.94 -6.93
N ASP A 277 13.35 24.10 -7.12
CA ASP A 277 12.02 24.45 -7.62
C ASP A 277 11.06 25.00 -6.55
N GLY A 278 11.53 25.13 -5.30
CA GLY A 278 10.73 25.63 -4.18
C GLY A 278 9.71 24.63 -3.65
N LYS A 279 9.85 23.34 -4.00
CA LYS A 279 8.99 22.25 -3.51
C LYS A 279 9.79 21.29 -2.64
N PRO A 280 9.14 20.52 -1.75
CA PRO A 280 9.80 19.43 -1.04
C PRO A 280 10.37 18.42 -2.04
N THR A 281 11.62 18.04 -1.86
CA THR A 281 12.20 16.89 -2.57
C THR A 281 11.42 15.64 -2.17
N ILE A 282 11.12 14.79 -3.14
CA ILE A 282 10.27 13.61 -2.94
C ILE A 282 10.88 12.64 -1.93
N GLU A 283 12.20 12.48 -1.93
CA GLU A 283 12.89 11.62 -0.97
C GLU A 283 12.63 12.09 0.48
N SER A 284 12.78 13.39 0.73
CA SER A 284 12.55 13.96 2.06
C SER A 284 11.08 13.93 2.46
N LEU A 285 10.16 14.11 1.51
CA LEU A 285 8.73 14.02 1.75
C LEU A 285 8.32 12.58 2.07
N ASN A 286 8.79 11.58 1.31
CA ASN A 286 8.52 10.17 1.57
C ASN A 286 9.04 9.74 2.95
N LYS A 287 10.20 10.25 3.37
CA LYS A 287 10.73 10.01 4.71
C LYS A 287 9.80 10.55 5.80
N VAL A 288 9.29 11.77 5.63
CA VAL A 288 8.31 12.35 6.56
C VAL A 288 7.01 11.56 6.56
N MET A 289 6.47 11.22 5.39
CA MET A 289 5.23 10.44 5.29
C MET A 289 5.34 9.09 6.00
N LYS A 290 6.50 8.42 5.90
CA LYS A 290 6.78 7.20 6.64
C LYS A 290 6.80 7.39 8.16
N GLN A 291 7.37 8.50 8.65
CA GLN A 291 7.37 8.81 10.09
C GLN A 291 5.97 9.12 10.64
N LEU A 292 5.04 9.55 9.77
CA LEU A 292 3.66 9.82 10.14
C LEU A 292 2.79 8.56 10.15
N SER A 293 3.22 7.49 9.48
CA SER A 293 2.50 6.22 9.40
C SER A 293 3.02 5.16 10.37
N ASP A 294 4.19 5.38 10.98
CA ASP A 294 4.79 4.53 12.03
C ASP A 294 4.10 4.68 13.40
#